data_AF-A0A952J704-F1
#
_entry.id   AF-A0A952J704-F1
#
_cell.length_a   1.000
_cell.length_b   1.000
_cell.length_c   1.000
_cell.angle_alpha   90.00
_cell.angle_beta   90.00
_cell.angle_gamma   90.00
#
_symmetry.space_group_name_H-M   'P 1'
#
loop_
_entity.id
_entity.type
_entity.pdbx_description
1 polymer ?
#
loop_
_entity_poly.entity_id
_entity_poly.type
_entity_poly.pdbx_seq_one_letter_code
_entity_poly.pdbx_strand_id
1 'polypeptide(L)' 'MKILLDENIDVRFKLLFSNTIHEVFTVKDMRWNGIKNGKLLELLREYGFDCWIF' A
#
# COMPACT_ATOMS: atom_id res chain seq x y z
N MET A 1 -8.98 -6.91 4.50
CA MET A 1 -8.75 -5.49 4.15
C MET A 1 -7.48 -5.40 3.34
N LYS A 2 -7.49 -4.58 2.29
CA LYS A 2 -6.35 -4.35 1.40
C LYS A 2 -5.60 -3.08 1.82
N ILE A 3 -4.34 -3.22 2.18
CA ILE A 3 -3.50 -2.16 2.76
C ILE A 3 -2.39 -1.82 1.77
N LEU A 4 -2.18 -0.53 1.51
CA LEU A 4 -1.00 -0.03 0.80
C LEU A 4 -0.03 0.58 1.81
N LEU A 5 1.23 0.17 1.77
CA LEU A 5 2.34 0.80 2.47
C LEU A 5 3.05 1.77 1.54
N ASP A 6 3.28 2.99 2.02
CA ASP A 6 3.95 4.04 1.26
C ASP A 6 5.43 3.74 0.98
N GLU A 7 6.04 4.52 0.09
CA GLU A 7 7.43 4.37 -0.33
C GLU A 7 8.44 4.69 0.78
N ASN A 8 8.02 5.41 1.80
CA ASN A 8 8.83 5.69 2.98
C ASN A 8 8.83 4.55 4.03
N ILE A 9 7.99 3.52 3.87
CA ILE A 9 7.90 2.36 4.77
C ILE A 9 8.80 1.22 4.28
N ASP A 10 9.57 0.62 5.20
CA ASP A 10 10.38 -0.55 4.89
C ASP A 10 9.50 -1.71 4.39
N VAL A 11 9.86 -2.29 3.23
CA VAL A 11 9.10 -3.38 2.60
C VAL A 11 8.92 -4.61 3.49
N ARG A 12 9.80 -4.82 4.49
CA ARG A 12 9.71 -5.91 5.46
C ARG A 12 8.59 -5.69 6.47
N PHE A 13 8.07 -4.48 6.63
CA PHE A 13 6.95 -4.19 7.51
C PHE A 13 5.71 -5.00 7.14
N LYS A 14 5.52 -5.34 5.84
CA LYS A 14 4.45 -6.23 5.39
C LYS A 14 4.49 -7.61 6.06
N LEU A 15 5.67 -8.08 6.49
CA LEU A 15 5.84 -9.38 7.15
C LEU A 15 5.16 -9.43 8.52
N LEU A 16 4.96 -8.28 9.18
CA LEU A 16 4.24 -8.21 10.45
C LEU A 16 2.75 -8.58 10.31
N PHE A 17 2.21 -8.48 9.08
CA PHE A 17 0.84 -8.85 8.77
C PHE A 17 0.69 -10.31 8.33
N SER A 18 1.78 -11.09 8.26
CA SER A 18 1.75 -12.47 7.73
C SER A 18 0.81 -13.41 8.49
N ASN A 19 0.52 -13.12 9.76
CA ASN A 19 -0.39 -13.92 10.60
C ASN A 19 -1.81 -13.32 10.66
N THR A 20 -2.16 -12.44 9.72
CA THR A 20 -3.46 -11.74 9.69
C THR A 20 -4.18 -12.00 8.36
N ILE A 21 -5.46 -11.62 8.30
CA ILE A 21 -6.28 -11.71 7.07
C ILE A 21 -6.07 -10.52 6.11
N HIS A 22 -5.08 -9.66 6.37
CA HIS A 22 -4.85 -8.45 5.59
C HIS A 22 -4.03 -8.74 4.33
N GLU A 23 -4.46 -8.19 3.20
CA GLU A 23 -3.68 -8.21 1.95
C GLU A 23 -2.84 -6.94 1.89
N VAL A 24 -1.51 -7.07 2.06
CA VAL A 24 -0.61 -5.93 2.20
C VAL A 24 0.30 -5.81 0.98
N PHE A 25 0.24 -4.65 0.33
CA PHE A 25 1.07 -4.28 -0.81
C PHE A 25 1.91 -3.06 -0.46
N THR A 26 3.06 -2.90 -1.10
CA THR A 26 3.84 -1.66 -1.04
C THR A 26 3.65 -0.85 -2.32
N VAL A 27 3.84 0.47 -2.25
CA VAL A 27 3.94 1.33 -3.45
C VAL A 27 4.96 0.76 -4.44
N LYS A 28 6.02 0.13 -3.94
CA LYS A 28 7.04 -0.55 -4.76
C LYS A 28 6.51 -1.81 -5.45
N ASP A 29 5.76 -2.67 -4.76
CA ASP A 29 5.12 -3.87 -5.35
C ASP A 29 4.16 -3.46 -6.49
N MET A 30 3.44 -2.35 -6.31
CA MET A 30 2.51 -1.80 -7.31
C MET A 30 3.18 -0.99 -8.42
N ARG A 31 4.50 -0.74 -8.33
CA ARG A 31 5.27 0.15 -9.23
C ARG A 31 4.72 1.59 -9.27
N TRP A 32 4.27 2.09 -8.13
CA TRP A 32 3.66 3.42 -7.98
C TRP A 32 4.60 4.47 -7.35
N ASN A 33 5.90 4.18 -7.25
CA ASN A 33 6.87 5.10 -6.64
C ASN A 33 6.89 6.47 -7.34
N GLY A 34 6.92 7.56 -6.58
CA GLY A 34 6.93 8.92 -7.08
C GLY A 34 5.61 9.42 -7.69
N ILE A 35 4.52 8.65 -7.58
CA ILE A 35 3.17 9.13 -7.93
C ILE A 35 2.72 10.14 -6.88
N LYS A 36 2.22 11.31 -7.32
CA LYS A 36 1.67 12.33 -6.41
C LYS A 36 0.51 11.76 -5.59
N ASN A 37 0.44 12.11 -4.31
CA ASN A 37 -0.60 11.65 -3.37
C ASN A 37 -2.03 11.74 -3.91
N GLY A 38 -2.38 12.83 -4.60
CA GLY A 38 -3.71 12.97 -5.22
C GLY A 38 -4.02 11.86 -6.24
N LYS A 39 -3.04 11.51 -7.08
CA LYS A 39 -3.18 10.40 -8.04
C LYS A 39 -3.14 9.04 -7.34
N LEU A 40 -2.36 8.92 -6.27
CA LEU A 40 -2.30 7.70 -5.46
C LEU A 40 -3.66 7.42 -4.80
N LEU A 41 -4.34 8.44 -4.28
CA LEU A 41 -5.70 8.31 -3.71
C LEU A 41 -6.72 7.82 -4.75
N GLU A 42 -6.62 8.26 -6.01
CA GLU A 42 -7.44 7.72 -7.10
C GLU A 42 -7.15 6.23 -7.34
N LEU A 43 -5.88 5.84 -7.39
CA LEU A 43 -5.45 4.46 -7.58
C LEU A 43 -5.88 3.57 -6.41
N LEU A 44 -5.82 4.05 -5.18
CA LEU A 44 -6.31 3.32 -4.01
C LEU A 44 -7.80 2.99 -4.17
N ARG A 45 -8.62 3.95 -4.61
CA ARG A 45 -10.05 3.74 -4.87
C ARG A 45 -10.29 2.78 -6.04
N GLU A 46 -9.56 2.95 -7.14
CA GLU A 46 -9.69 2.12 -8.34
C GLU A 46 -9.32 0.65 -8.08
N TYR A 47 -8.28 0.40 -7.26
CA TYR A 47 -7.79 -0.93 -6.95
C TYR A 47 -8.38 -1.52 -5.64
N GLY A 48 -9.33 -0.83 -5.02
CA GLY A 48 -10.07 -1.31 -3.84
C GLY A 48 -9.21 -1.42 -2.58
N PHE A 49 -8.30 -0.49 -2.33
CA PHE A 49 -7.56 -0.40 -1.08
C PHE A 49 -8.41 0.25 0.02
N ASP A 50 -8.44 -0.39 1.18
CA ASP A 50 -9.19 0.07 2.35
C ASP A 50 -8.38 1.04 3.23
N CYS A 51 -7.04 0.92 3.18
CA CYS A 51 -6.13 1.67 4.03
C CYS A 51 -4.83 1.98 3.30
N TRP A 52 -4.31 3.19 3.52
CA TRP A 52 -2.98 3.60 3.10
C TRP A 52 -2.22 4.09 4.33
N ILE A 53 -1.05 3.49 4.57
CA ILE A 53 -0.14 3.84 5.66
C ILE A 53 1.05 4.57 5.05
N PHE A 54 1.29 5.80 5.50
CA PHE A 54 2.36 6.70 5.08
C PHE A 54 3.18 7.17 6.29
#